data_AF-A0A0F5P651-F1
#
_entry.id   AF-A0A0F5P651-F1
#
_cell.length_a   1.000
_cell.length_b   1.000
_cell.length_c   1.000
_cell.angle_alpha   90.00
_cell.angle_beta   90.00
_cell.angle_gamma   90.00
#
_symmetry.space_group_name_H-M   'P 1'
#
loop_
_entity.id
_entity.type
_entity.pdbx_description
1 polymer ?
#
loop_
_entity_poly.entity_id
_entity_poly.type
_entity_poly.pdbx_seq_one_letter_code
_entity_poly.pdbx_strand_id
1 'polypeptide(L)'
;MDRAHQEPLRDASDGDIRLNTLILALAITAAQIILGLAMGCAAFRVMRGPRAQDRVLGLDALYLAGMLLLLTYGIQTGRTLFFEGALVIALLGFAGTVAFAKFLMRGEVIE
;
A
#
# COMPACT_ATOMS: atom_id res chain seq x y z
N MET A 1 -26.62 -42.38 -11.05
CA MET A 1 -25.86 -41.84 -9.90
C MET A 1 -26.25 -40.39 -9.74
N ASP A 2 -26.74 -40.07 -8.55
CA ASP A 2 -27.93 -39.26 -8.31
C ASP A 2 -27.61 -37.79 -7.96
N ARG A 3 -28.38 -36.84 -8.51
CA ARG A 3 -28.20 -35.39 -8.31
C ARG A 3 -28.61 -34.93 -6.90
N ALA A 4 -29.44 -35.71 -6.21
CA ALA A 4 -29.92 -35.41 -4.86
C ALA A 4 -28.81 -35.40 -3.79
N HIS A 5 -27.69 -36.10 -4.02
CA HIS A 5 -26.56 -36.11 -3.08
C HIS A 5 -25.59 -34.94 -3.26
N GLN A 6 -25.66 -34.21 -4.38
CA GLN A 6 -24.72 -33.14 -4.72
C GLN A 6 -25.15 -31.76 -4.19
N GLU A 7 -26.44 -31.55 -3.95
CA GLU A 7 -27.02 -30.30 -3.42
C GLU A 7 -26.41 -29.85 -2.07
N PRO A 8 -26.28 -30.71 -1.03
CA PRO A 8 -25.71 -30.28 0.26
C PRO A 8 -24.22 -29.92 0.21
N LEU A 9 -23.45 -30.49 -0.72
CA LEU A 9 -22.04 -30.14 -0.90
C LEU A 9 -21.87 -28.77 -1.60
N ARG A 10 -22.80 -28.42 -2.52
CA ARG A 10 -22.80 -27.12 -3.20
C ARG A 10 -23.17 -25.98 -2.26
N ASP A 11 -24.16 -26.18 -1.39
CA ASP A 11 -24.59 -25.15 -0.43
C ASP A 11 -23.51 -24.84 0.61
N ALA A 12 -22.84 -25.88 1.14
CA ALA A 12 -21.70 -25.72 2.04
C ALA A 12 -20.53 -24.98 1.36
N SER A 13 -20.19 -25.39 0.13
CA SER A 13 -19.13 -24.72 -0.64
C SER A 13 -19.47 -23.27 -0.91
N ASP A 14 -20.69 -22.94 -1.34
CA ASP A 14 -21.12 -21.58 -1.64
C ASP A 14 -21.03 -20.68 -0.40
N GLY A 15 -21.38 -21.20 0.78
CA GLY A 15 -21.20 -20.54 2.07
C GLY A 15 -19.73 -20.17 2.34
N ASP A 16 -18.81 -21.12 2.10
CA ASP A 16 -17.37 -20.92 2.31
C ASP A 16 -16.79 -19.87 1.35
N ILE A 17 -17.20 -19.85 0.07
CA ILE A 17 -16.71 -18.85 -0.89
C ILE A 17 -17.21 -17.45 -0.51
N ARG A 18 -18.48 -17.34 -0.10
CA ARG A 18 -19.08 -16.08 0.36
C ARG A 18 -18.35 -15.55 1.59
N LEU A 19 -18.10 -16.42 2.58
CA LEU A 19 -17.38 -16.08 3.80
C LEU A 19 -15.96 -15.58 3.48
N ASN A 20 -15.20 -16.31 2.67
CA ASN A 20 -13.84 -15.94 2.30
C ASN A 20 -13.79 -14.61 1.55
N THR A 21 -14.72 -14.37 0.63
CA THR A 21 -14.80 -13.12 -0.13
C THR A 21 -15.08 -11.93 0.79
N LEU A 22 -15.97 -12.09 1.78
CA LEU A 22 -16.26 -11.05 2.76
C LEU A 22 -15.04 -10.75 3.65
N ILE A 23 -14.34 -11.78 4.12
CA ILE A 23 -13.13 -11.62 4.94
C ILE A 23 -12.06 -10.85 4.16
N LEU A 24 -11.80 -11.23 2.90
CA LEU A 24 -10.82 -10.55 2.04
C LEU A 24 -11.21 -9.08 1.79
N ALA A 25 -12.48 -8.81 1.48
CA ALA A 25 -12.96 -7.46 1.24
C ALA A 25 -12.81 -6.56 2.48
N LEU A 26 -13.14 -7.08 3.66
CA LEU A 26 -12.98 -6.36 4.93
C LEU A 26 -11.50 -6.14 5.26
N ALA A 27 -10.64 -7.15 5.08
CA ALA A 27 -9.21 -7.05 5.35
C ALA A 27 -8.54 -5.99 4.46
N ILE A 28 -8.86 -5.96 3.16
CA ILE A 28 -8.32 -4.96 2.22
C ILE A 28 -8.82 -3.56 2.60
N THR A 29 -10.10 -3.41 2.90
CA THR A 29 -10.68 -2.11 3.29
C THR A 29 -10.06 -1.60 4.60
N ALA A 30 -9.88 -2.47 5.60
CA ALA A 30 -9.19 -2.13 6.83
C ALA A 30 -7.73 -1.71 6.57
N ALA A 31 -7.01 -2.43 5.71
CA ALA A 31 -5.66 -2.08 5.32
C ALA A 31 -5.60 -0.69 4.66
N GLN A 32 -6.53 -0.37 3.75
CA GLN A 32 -6.62 0.94 3.11
C GLN A 32 -6.85 2.07 4.11
N ILE A 33 -7.71 1.87 5.11
CA ILE A 33 -7.97 2.86 6.17
C ILE A 33 -6.71 3.09 7.00
N ILE A 34 -6.06 2.01 7.45
CA ILE A 34 -4.83 2.08 8.26
C ILE A 34 -3.70 2.75 7.46
N LEU A 35 -3.54 2.41 6.17
CA LEU A 35 -2.57 3.04 5.29
C LEU A 35 -2.87 4.53 5.07
N GLY A 36 -4.14 4.90 4.92
CA GLY A 36 -4.56 6.31 4.84
C GLY A 36 -4.20 7.10 6.11
N LEU A 37 -4.43 6.52 7.29
CA LEU A 37 -4.01 7.10 8.57
C LEU A 37 -2.48 7.21 8.66
N ALA A 38 -1.76 6.15 8.28
CA ALA A 38 -0.29 6.16 8.25
C ALA A 38 0.25 7.24 7.30
N MET A 39 -0.39 7.43 6.15
CA MET A 39 -0.05 8.47 5.18
C MET A 39 -0.27 9.88 5.77
N GLY A 40 -1.36 10.08 6.54
CA GLY A 40 -1.60 11.31 7.29
C GLY A 40 -0.51 11.58 8.35
N CYS A 41 -0.13 10.56 9.12
CA CYS A 41 0.97 10.65 10.09
C CYS A 41 2.31 10.96 9.43
N ALA A 42 2.60 10.34 8.28
CA ALA A 42 3.82 10.59 7.51
C ALA A 42 3.84 12.03 6.97
N ALA A 43 2.74 12.51 6.40
CA ALA A 43 2.60 13.89 5.93
C ALA A 43 2.80 14.90 7.07
N PHE A 44 2.25 14.62 8.25
CA PHE A 44 2.49 15.43 9.45
C PHE A 44 3.97 15.48 9.83
N ARG A 45 4.67 14.34 9.81
CA ARG A 45 6.12 14.27 10.09
C ARG A 45 6.96 15.05 9.05
N VAL A 46 6.57 15.03 7.77
CA VAL A 46 7.25 15.81 6.72
C VAL A 46 7.13 17.32 6.96
N MET A 47 5.95 17.77 7.41
CA MET A 47 5.68 19.19 7.66
C MET A 47 6.33 19.70 8.96
N ARG A 48 6.24 18.94 10.06
CA ARG A 48 6.73 19.36 11.39
C ARG A 48 8.01 18.67 11.86
N GLY A 49 8.74 18.02 10.95
CA GLY A 49 10.01 17.37 11.29
C GLY A 49 11.08 18.39 11.74
N PRO A 50 11.69 18.23 12.94
CA PRO A 50 12.64 19.19 13.50
C PRO A 50 14.01 19.17 12.79
N ARG A 51 14.40 18.05 12.17
CA ARG A 51 15.64 17.92 11.38
C ARG A 51 15.33 17.65 9.91
N ALA A 52 16.20 18.10 9.01
CA ALA A 52 16.09 17.80 7.57
C ALA A 52 16.01 16.29 7.31
N GLN A 53 16.77 15.48 8.05
CA GLN A 53 16.77 14.02 7.99
C GLN A 53 15.40 13.42 8.36
N ASP A 54 14.72 13.96 9.39
CA ASP A 54 13.40 13.49 9.81
C ASP A 54 12.32 13.75 8.75
N ARG A 55 12.48 14.84 8.00
CA ARG A 55 11.57 15.20 6.90
C ARG A 55 11.77 14.28 5.70
N VAL A 56 13.01 13.93 5.36
CA VAL A 56 13.32 12.95 4.31
C VAL A 56 12.78 11.57 4.68
N LEU A 57 12.95 11.13 5.93
CA LEU A 57 12.39 9.86 6.41
C LEU A 57 10.85 9.88 6.39
N GLY A 58 10.23 11.01 6.74
CA GLY A 58 8.78 11.19 6.59
C GLY A 58 8.32 11.09 5.14
N LEU A 59 9.11 11.62 4.20
CA LEU A 59 8.80 11.59 2.77
C LEU A 59 8.90 10.16 2.21
N ASP A 60 9.91 9.40 2.63
CA ASP A 60 10.03 7.97 2.29
C ASP A 60 8.82 7.17 2.78
N ALA A 61 8.44 7.35 4.05
CA ALA A 61 7.25 6.71 4.61
C ALA A 61 5.96 7.11 3.87
N LEU A 62 5.87 8.36 3.39
CA LEU A 62 4.74 8.85 2.61
C LEU A 62 4.66 8.16 1.24
N TYR A 63 5.79 8.04 0.53
CA TYR A 63 5.84 7.32 -0.75
C TYR A 63 5.46 5.84 -0.58
N LEU A 64 5.97 5.20 0.47
CA LEU A 64 5.70 3.78 0.74
C LEU A 64 4.23 3.56 1.10
N ALA A 65 3.64 4.41 1.94
CA ALA A 65 2.22 4.35 2.29
C ALA A 65 1.32 4.58 1.05
N GLY A 66 1.65 5.57 0.22
CA GLY A 66 0.91 5.85 -1.02
C GLY A 66 1.00 4.71 -2.04
N MET A 67 2.19 4.10 -2.19
CA MET A 67 2.40 2.92 -3.03
C MET A 67 1.56 1.72 -2.57
N LEU A 68 1.54 1.41 -1.27
CA LEU A 68 0.73 0.33 -0.72
C LEU A 68 -0.78 0.61 -0.80
N LEU A 69 -1.19 1.87 -0.66
CA LEU A 69 -2.59 2.27 -0.81
C LEU A 69 -3.06 2.05 -2.26
N LEU A 70 -2.25 2.44 -3.23
CA LEU A 70 -2.55 2.23 -4.64
C LEU A 70 -2.53 0.74 -5.01
N LEU A 71 -1.61 -0.03 -4.43
CA LEU A 71 -1.52 -1.49 -4.61
C LEU A 71 -2.77 -2.20 -4.08
N THR A 72 -3.18 -1.90 -2.85
CA THR A 72 -4.39 -2.49 -2.24
C THR A 72 -5.67 -2.08 -2.97
N TYR A 73 -5.72 -0.84 -3.48
CA TYR A 73 -6.79 -0.39 -4.37
C TYR A 73 -6.82 -1.13 -5.71
N GLY A 74 -5.65 -1.42 -6.29
CA GLY A 74 -5.52 -2.26 -7.49
C GLY A 74 -6.04 -3.67 -7.27
N ILE A 75 -5.73 -4.28 -6.12
CA ILE A 75 -6.23 -5.61 -5.74
C ILE A 75 -7.77 -5.59 -5.62
N GLN A 76 -8.34 -4.55 -5.01
CA GLN A 76 -9.80 -4.43 -4.85
C GLN A 76 -10.55 -4.23 -6.17
N THR A 77 -9.99 -3.42 -7.08
CA THR A 77 -10.63 -3.09 -8.36
C THR A 77 -10.34 -4.10 -9.48
N GLY A 78 -9.36 -4.99 -9.28
CA GLY A 78 -8.91 -5.95 -10.28
C GLY A 78 -8.24 -5.33 -11.51
N ARG A 79 -7.86 -4.04 -11.44
CA ARG A 79 -7.23 -3.31 -12.56
C ARG A 79 -5.72 -3.23 -12.39
N THR A 80 -4.98 -3.70 -13.39
CA THR A 80 -3.50 -3.68 -13.39
C THR A 80 -2.90 -2.28 -13.43
N LEU A 81 -3.64 -1.29 -13.93
CA LEU A 81 -3.17 0.10 -14.01
C LEU A 81 -2.74 0.68 -12.66
N PHE A 82 -3.43 0.32 -11.58
CA PHE A 82 -3.07 0.77 -10.24
C PHE A 82 -1.81 0.06 -9.72
N PHE A 83 -1.60 -1.20 -10.11
CA PHE A 83 -0.38 -1.94 -9.81
C PHE A 83 0.83 -1.34 -10.53
N GLU A 84 0.70 -1.01 -11.82
CA GLU A 84 1.73 -0.32 -12.60
C GLU A 84 2.07 1.04 -11.97
N GLY A 85 1.07 1.82 -11.58
CA GLY A 85 1.27 3.06 -10.85
C GLY A 85 2.01 2.86 -9.52
N ALA A 86 1.69 1.80 -8.77
CA ALA A 86 2.36 1.48 -7.51
C ALA A 86 3.85 1.15 -7.72
N LEU A 87 4.18 0.41 -8.80
CA LEU A 87 5.57 0.13 -9.18
C LEU A 87 6.35 1.41 -9.53
N VAL A 88 5.74 2.32 -10.28
CA VAL A 88 6.36 3.61 -10.62
C VAL A 88 6.64 4.42 -9.35
N ILE A 89 5.67 4.50 -8.43
CA ILE A 89 5.86 5.19 -7.14
C ILE A 89 6.98 4.53 -6.33
N ALA A 90 7.06 3.19 -6.30
CA ALA A 90 8.12 2.47 -5.59
C ALA A 90 9.52 2.84 -6.12
N LEU A 91 9.68 2.85 -7.44
CA LEU A 91 10.94 3.19 -8.09
C LEU A 91 11.33 4.66 -7.85
N LEU A 92 10.38 5.59 -7.98
CA LEU A 92 10.62 7.01 -7.76
C LEU A 92 10.91 7.33 -6.28
N GLY A 93 10.18 6.70 -5.35
CA GLY A 93 10.40 6.85 -3.91
C GLY A 93 11.78 6.37 -3.50
N PHE A 94 12.19 5.19 -3.97
CA PHE A 94 13.53 4.66 -3.72
C PHE A 94 14.65 5.53 -4.34
N ALA A 95 14.49 5.95 -5.59
CA ALA A 95 15.46 6.85 -6.22
C ALA A 95 15.57 8.19 -5.47
N GLY A 96 14.44 8.73 -5.01
CA GLY A 96 14.38 9.96 -4.22
C GLY A 96 15.12 9.84 -2.89
N THR A 97 14.93 8.75 -2.14
CA THR A 97 15.64 8.55 -0.87
C THR A 97 17.13 8.37 -1.06
N VAL A 98 17.57 7.64 -2.08
CA VAL A 98 18.99 7.51 -2.42
C VAL A 98 19.60 8.87 -2.79
N ALA A 99 18.89 9.70 -3.54
CA ALA A 99 19.34 11.04 -3.90
C ALA A 99 19.48 11.94 -2.66
N PHE A 100 18.49 11.96 -1.77
CA PHE A 100 18.56 12.71 -0.52
C PHE A 100 19.65 12.20 0.42
N ALA A 101 19.84 10.88 0.52
CA ALA A 101 20.92 10.30 1.32
C ALA A 101 22.30 10.75 0.80
N LYS A 102 22.51 10.74 -0.52
CA LYS A 102 23.75 11.24 -1.13
C LYS A 102 23.96 12.74 -0.91
N PHE A 103 22.91 13.54 -1.01
CA PHE A 103 22.97 14.98 -0.73
C PHE A 103 23.36 15.25 0.73
N LEU A 104 22.75 14.54 1.69
CA LEU A 104 23.05 14.69 3.12
C LEU A 104 24.47 14.21 3.49
N MET A 105 24.98 13.15 2.85
CA MET A 105 26.32 12.63 3.13
C MET A 105 27.44 13.46 2.51
N ARG A 106 27.18 14.21 1.44
CA ARG A 106 28.22 15.00 0.74
C ARG A 106 28.40 16.43 1.25
N GLY A 107 27.59 16.90 2.20
CA GLY A 107 27.83 18.12 2.98
C GLY A 107 27.67 19.45 2.23
N GLU A 108 28.16 19.59 1.00
CA GLU A 108 28.06 20.77 0.14
C GLU A 108 27.98 20.33 -1.32
N VAL A 109 27.14 21.01 -2.11
CA VAL A 109 26.92 20.75 -3.56
C VAL A 109 27.93 21.52 -4.43
N ILE A 110 29.11 21.87 -3.90
CA ILE A 110 30.14 22.53 -4.71
C ILE A 110 31.51 21.93 -4.39
N GLU A 111 32.04 21.18 -5.36
CA GLU A 111 33.46 21.24 -5.76
C GLU A 111 33.48 21.46 -7.28
#